data_AF-A0A7G5ZJY1-F1
#
_entry.id   AF-A0A7G5ZJY1-F1
#
_cell.length_a   1.000
_cell.length_b   1.000
_cell.length_c   1.000
_cell.angle_alpha   90.00
_cell.angle_beta   90.00
_cell.angle_gamma   90.00
#
_symmetry.space_group_name_H-M   'P 1'
#
loop_
_entity.id
_entity.type
_entity.pdbx_description
1 polymer ?
#
loop_
_entity_poly.entity_id
_entity_poly.type
_entity_poly.pdbx_seq_one_letter_code
_entity_poly.pdbx_strand_id
1 'polypeptide(L)'
;MTTPEGEAIVDLVGFGTANRFEGFVAPAPSISTSLQRAAPGCTDTDNNAADFTAATVVGPRRSTSPINSCGGPVQQAIVLSCPAGLQAEQGSAASAPLSARDEDSIVNSAVIESGAVPGISLDGFVAAGAIGASANATLSVAASVAPGSYPVKIRFANNDGQSASCTVPVRVAGQLSIPQIQGTGPRTAYHNTVQTTQGVVTAVVGSGFFLQDPKGDGDPASSDAIFVFGSSAGLAVGDLVRITGTVVEYTPSGASRSYTEFKDLGAVTKLGSGPAIAPANVALPDADLARFEAMLVRFTTPLTVNGNAYLAERGELTLSSGRREIPTNRYPAGSPEARALARDNAANMIVLDDGIFTTPAQIPLPGQDGTVRAGDTVTDLTGVLDFGAIGGGGAAFKVQPTVTPVFSHQRALACTPCGKRQREGRQRQRAELLHHLYQRPGCLGPHRPGLHHRQPHQRR
;
A
#
# COMPACT_ATOMS: atom_id res chain seq x y z
N MET A 1 -71.26 37.37 -9.76
CA MET A 1 -71.31 38.28 -10.92
C MET A 1 -71.25 37.44 -12.18
N THR A 2 -72.18 37.61 -13.14
CA THR A 2 -72.15 36.91 -14.45
C THR A 2 -72.47 37.88 -15.58
N THR A 3 -71.66 38.93 -15.71
CA THR A 3 -71.60 39.75 -16.92
C THR A 3 -70.21 39.63 -17.53
N PRO A 4 -70.06 39.61 -18.86
CA PRO A 4 -68.79 39.33 -19.55
C PRO A 4 -67.61 40.26 -19.24
N GLU A 5 -67.86 41.39 -18.57
CA GLU A 5 -66.83 42.36 -18.13
C GLU A 5 -66.23 42.03 -16.74
N GLY A 6 -66.83 41.11 -15.99
CA GLY A 6 -66.44 40.84 -14.60
C GLY A 6 -65.13 40.05 -14.43
N GLU A 7 -64.67 39.34 -15.47
CA GLU A 7 -63.44 38.53 -15.39
C GLU A 7 -62.15 39.34 -15.59
N ALA A 8 -62.25 40.60 -16.04
CA ALA A 8 -61.09 41.48 -16.27
C ALA A 8 -60.91 42.56 -15.18
N ILE A 9 -61.85 42.66 -14.23
CA ILE A 9 -61.77 43.62 -13.12
C ILE A 9 -61.12 42.92 -11.94
N VAL A 10 -59.93 43.38 -11.56
CA VAL A 10 -59.12 42.79 -10.48
C VAL A 10 -59.60 43.24 -9.10
N ASP A 11 -60.12 44.48 -8.98
CA ASP A 11 -60.56 45.11 -7.73
C ASP A 11 -61.63 46.17 -8.07
N LEU A 12 -62.80 46.11 -7.43
CA LEU A 12 -63.93 47.01 -7.68
C LEU A 12 -64.55 47.57 -6.39
N VAL A 13 -64.21 48.83 -6.12
CA VAL A 13 -64.77 49.58 -4.99
C VAL A 13 -66.09 50.26 -5.35
N GLY A 14 -67.15 49.97 -4.60
CA GLY A 14 -68.36 50.78 -4.59
C GLY A 14 -68.73 51.24 -3.18
N PHE A 15 -69.25 52.47 -3.06
CA PHE A 15 -69.57 53.13 -1.79
C PHE A 15 -70.96 53.78 -1.81
N GLY A 16 -71.54 54.03 -0.64
CA GLY A 16 -72.84 54.70 -0.50
C GLY A 16 -74.01 53.89 -1.06
N THR A 17 -74.65 54.38 -2.12
CA THR A 17 -75.77 53.69 -2.81
C THR A 17 -75.36 53.01 -4.12
N ALA A 18 -74.05 52.82 -4.34
CA ALA A 18 -73.54 52.14 -5.52
C ALA A 18 -74.17 50.75 -5.67
N ASN A 19 -74.61 50.44 -6.90
CA ASN A 19 -75.20 49.15 -7.27
C ASN A 19 -74.20 48.22 -7.99
N ARG A 20 -72.94 48.65 -8.12
CA ARG A 20 -71.80 47.85 -8.58
C ARG A 20 -70.65 47.99 -7.58
N PHE A 21 -70.26 46.86 -7.00
CA PHE A 21 -69.21 46.70 -5.99
C PHE A 21 -68.89 45.22 -5.88
N GLU A 22 -67.69 44.88 -5.41
CA GLU A 22 -67.38 43.53 -4.89
C GLU A 22 -67.78 43.38 -3.42
N GLY A 23 -68.12 42.17 -3.02
CA GLY A 23 -68.54 41.82 -1.66
C GLY A 23 -69.72 42.65 -1.15
N PHE A 24 -69.42 43.61 -0.27
CA PHE A 24 -70.38 44.54 0.32
C PHE A 24 -69.92 45.98 0.11
N VAL A 25 -70.87 46.92 0.04
CA VAL A 25 -70.61 48.35 -0.19
C VAL A 25 -69.72 48.95 0.91
N ALA A 26 -68.69 49.71 0.53
CA ALA A 26 -67.88 50.48 1.47
C ALA A 26 -68.66 51.62 2.15
N PRO A 27 -68.22 52.10 3.33
CA PRO A 27 -68.77 53.30 3.95
C PRO A 27 -68.80 54.50 2.99
N ALA A 28 -69.84 55.34 3.07
CA ALA A 28 -69.93 56.55 2.25
C ALA A 28 -68.92 57.61 2.75
N PRO A 29 -68.03 58.15 1.88
CA PRO A 29 -67.22 59.31 2.23
C PRO A 29 -68.09 60.57 2.33
N SER A 30 -67.52 61.65 2.86
CA SER A 30 -68.18 62.95 3.02
C SER A 30 -67.30 64.09 2.51
N ILE A 31 -67.76 65.34 2.66
CA ILE A 31 -66.94 66.51 2.31
C ILE A 31 -65.68 66.67 3.20
N SER A 32 -65.62 65.99 4.36
CA SER A 32 -64.49 66.05 5.30
C SER A 32 -63.75 64.72 5.48
N THR A 33 -64.21 63.65 4.84
CA THR A 33 -63.63 62.30 4.93
C THR A 33 -63.36 61.70 3.56
N SER A 34 -62.22 61.02 3.40
CA SER A 34 -61.93 60.19 2.24
C SER A 34 -62.14 58.71 2.56
N LEU A 35 -62.42 57.93 1.52
CA LEU A 35 -62.45 56.48 1.62
C LEU A 35 -61.00 55.96 1.61
N GLN A 36 -60.58 55.31 2.68
CA GLN A 36 -59.21 54.84 2.88
C GLN A 36 -59.20 53.33 3.04
N ARG A 37 -58.47 52.64 2.15
CA ARG A 37 -58.25 51.19 2.24
C ARG A 37 -57.43 50.89 3.51
N ALA A 38 -57.84 49.86 4.24
CA ALA A 38 -57.24 49.40 5.48
C ALA A 38 -55.80 48.91 5.27
N ALA A 39 -55.07 48.70 6.37
CA ALA A 39 -53.65 48.35 6.39
C ALA A 39 -52.80 49.24 5.45
N PRO A 40 -52.84 50.57 5.62
CA PRO A 40 -52.29 51.55 4.68
C PRO A 40 -52.39 51.30 3.16
N GLY A 41 -53.44 50.61 2.70
CA GLY A 41 -53.64 50.23 1.30
C GLY A 41 -53.44 48.75 0.99
N CYS A 42 -53.16 47.91 1.98
CA CYS A 42 -52.69 46.54 1.80
C CYS A 42 -53.72 45.46 2.12
N THR A 43 -54.90 45.84 2.61
CA THR A 43 -56.00 44.90 2.81
C THR A 43 -56.93 44.92 1.61
N ASP A 44 -57.09 43.76 0.99
CA ASP A 44 -58.02 43.50 -0.11
C ASP A 44 -58.59 42.09 0.08
N THR A 45 -59.82 42.00 0.58
CA THR A 45 -60.48 40.74 0.95
C THR A 45 -61.71 40.48 0.09
N ASP A 46 -61.79 41.12 -1.07
CA ASP A 46 -62.95 41.21 -1.96
C ASP A 46 -64.21 41.72 -1.23
N ASN A 47 -64.04 42.51 -0.17
CA ASN A 47 -65.12 43.01 0.67
C ASN A 47 -64.92 44.48 1.03
N ASN A 48 -65.48 45.37 0.21
CA ASN A 48 -65.29 46.81 0.40
C ASN A 48 -65.75 47.34 1.77
N ALA A 49 -66.75 46.72 2.41
CA ALA A 49 -67.20 47.13 3.75
C ALA A 49 -66.17 46.84 4.84
N ALA A 50 -65.36 45.79 4.68
CA ALA A 50 -64.29 45.42 5.61
C ALA A 50 -62.98 46.12 5.25
N ASP A 51 -62.72 46.31 3.95
CA ASP A 51 -61.44 46.78 3.45
C ASP A 51 -61.32 48.30 3.46
N PHE A 52 -62.42 49.05 3.56
CA PHE A 52 -62.41 50.51 3.53
C PHE A 52 -63.03 51.15 4.77
N THR A 53 -62.44 52.27 5.18
CA THR A 53 -62.97 53.14 6.22
C THR A 53 -63.10 54.57 5.70
N ALA A 54 -64.18 55.26 6.08
CA ALA A 54 -64.29 56.70 5.84
C ALA A 54 -63.56 57.44 6.96
N ALA A 55 -62.43 58.09 6.64
CA ALA A 55 -61.58 58.76 7.62
C ALA A 55 -61.22 60.18 7.18
N THR A 56 -60.88 61.05 8.13
CA THR A 56 -60.53 62.46 7.87
C THR A 56 -59.46 62.58 6.78
N VAL A 57 -59.65 63.53 5.87
CA VAL A 57 -58.72 63.76 4.76
C VAL A 57 -57.36 64.23 5.30
N VAL A 58 -56.33 63.40 5.14
CA VAL A 58 -54.92 63.75 5.44
C VAL A 58 -54.21 64.09 4.13
N GLY A 59 -54.53 65.24 3.55
CA GLY A 59 -53.95 65.75 2.29
C GLY A 59 -54.26 64.89 1.04
N PRO A 60 -53.99 65.39 -0.17
CA PRO A 60 -54.14 64.60 -1.39
C PRO A 60 -52.97 63.63 -1.57
N ARG A 61 -53.26 62.36 -1.88
CA ARG A 61 -52.24 61.41 -2.39
C ARG A 61 -52.08 61.60 -3.91
N ARG A 62 -50.84 61.59 -4.40
CA ARG A 62 -50.48 61.70 -5.82
C ARG A 62 -49.45 60.63 -6.18
N SER A 63 -49.10 60.51 -7.46
CA SER A 63 -48.13 59.51 -7.94
C SER A 63 -46.71 59.61 -7.33
N THR A 64 -46.41 60.71 -6.64
CA THR A 64 -45.15 60.93 -5.89
C THR A 64 -45.29 60.81 -4.38
N SER A 65 -46.48 60.49 -3.87
CA SER A 65 -46.65 60.13 -2.45
C SER A 65 -45.85 58.86 -2.14
N PRO A 66 -45.28 58.72 -0.93
CA PRO A 66 -44.57 57.50 -0.54
C PRO A 66 -45.41 56.25 -0.82
N ILE A 67 -44.81 55.29 -1.52
CA ILE A 67 -45.42 53.99 -1.79
C ILE A 67 -45.37 53.17 -0.51
N ASN A 68 -46.52 52.66 -0.08
CA ASN A 68 -46.58 51.65 0.96
C ASN A 68 -46.39 50.29 0.31
N SER A 69 -45.29 49.61 0.62
CA SER A 69 -45.08 48.23 0.18
C SER A 69 -45.94 47.30 1.04
N CYS A 70 -46.88 46.60 0.41
CA CYS A 70 -47.85 45.74 1.09
C CYS A 70 -47.32 44.36 1.47
N GLY A 71 -45.99 44.21 1.58
CA GLY A 71 -45.38 42.94 1.92
C GLY A 71 -45.71 41.86 0.89
N GLY A 72 -45.50 42.14 -0.39
CA GLY A 72 -45.47 41.08 -1.41
C GLY A 72 -44.53 39.94 -0.99
N PRO A 73 -44.65 38.72 -1.57
CA PRO A 73 -43.88 37.56 -1.13
C PRO A 73 -42.41 37.96 -0.97
N VAL A 74 -41.91 37.88 0.27
CA VAL A 74 -40.53 38.24 0.59
C VAL A 74 -39.68 37.18 -0.05
N GLN A 75 -38.87 37.59 -1.03
CA GLN A 75 -37.99 36.68 -1.75
C GLN A 75 -37.13 35.90 -0.75
N GLN A 76 -37.34 34.59 -0.69
CA GLN A 76 -36.59 33.69 0.17
C GLN A 76 -35.24 33.41 -0.48
N ALA A 77 -34.22 33.16 0.35
CA ALA A 77 -32.89 32.87 -0.15
C ALA A 77 -32.73 31.37 -0.37
N ILE A 78 -32.03 30.99 -1.43
CA ILE A 78 -31.60 29.60 -1.64
C ILE A 78 -30.82 29.10 -0.40
N VAL A 79 -31.32 28.05 0.24
CA VAL A 79 -30.69 27.38 1.37
C VAL A 79 -29.85 26.21 0.85
N LEU A 80 -28.54 26.26 1.10
CA LEU A 80 -27.58 25.25 0.65
C LEU A 80 -27.34 24.17 1.72
N SER A 81 -27.14 22.93 1.27
CA SER A 81 -26.60 21.83 2.06
C SER A 81 -25.39 21.26 1.31
N CYS A 82 -24.20 21.73 1.70
CA CYS A 82 -22.93 21.29 1.13
C CYS A 82 -22.09 20.58 2.20
N PRO A 83 -21.27 19.59 1.81
CA PRO A 83 -20.35 18.94 2.74
C PRO A 83 -19.28 19.93 3.24
N ALA A 84 -18.87 19.78 4.49
CA ALA A 84 -17.79 20.60 5.08
C ALA A 84 -16.42 20.38 4.40
N GLY A 85 -16.27 19.26 3.70
CA GLY A 85 -15.10 18.91 2.90
C GLY A 85 -15.25 17.51 2.30
N LEU A 86 -14.36 17.18 1.37
CA LEU A 86 -14.29 15.86 0.74
C LEU A 86 -12.83 15.39 0.75
N GLN A 87 -12.57 14.26 1.41
CA GLN A 87 -11.26 13.62 1.40
C GLN A 87 -11.25 12.54 0.32
N ALA A 88 -10.19 12.50 -0.47
CA ALA A 88 -9.91 11.44 -1.42
C ALA A 88 -8.47 10.97 -1.25
N GLU A 89 -8.17 9.78 -1.74
CA GLU A 89 -6.81 9.26 -1.84
C GLU A 89 -6.45 9.17 -3.32
N GLN A 90 -5.20 9.50 -3.66
CA GLN A 90 -4.73 9.35 -5.03
C GLN A 90 -4.96 7.91 -5.52
N GLY A 91 -5.52 7.77 -6.72
CA GLY A 91 -5.85 6.46 -7.29
C GLY A 91 -7.16 5.86 -6.77
N SER A 92 -7.94 6.57 -5.97
CA SER A 92 -9.29 6.19 -5.51
C SER A 92 -10.30 7.27 -5.88
N ALA A 93 -11.48 6.89 -6.39
CA ALA A 93 -12.56 7.84 -6.59
C ALA A 93 -13.27 8.14 -5.27
N ALA A 94 -13.77 9.37 -5.09
CA ALA A 94 -14.55 9.77 -3.95
C ALA A 94 -15.70 10.67 -4.38
N SER A 95 -16.78 10.72 -3.61
CA SER A 95 -17.92 11.58 -3.92
C SER A 95 -18.64 12.05 -2.66
N ALA A 96 -19.29 13.21 -2.73
CA ALA A 96 -20.16 13.72 -1.67
C ALA A 96 -21.46 14.31 -2.24
N PRO A 97 -22.61 14.07 -1.58
CA PRO A 97 -23.87 14.68 -1.99
C PRO A 97 -23.91 16.16 -1.61
N LEU A 98 -24.61 16.94 -2.42
CA LEU A 98 -24.99 18.32 -2.12
C LEU A 98 -26.43 18.59 -2.58
N SER A 99 -27.09 19.49 -1.89
CA SER A 99 -28.44 19.92 -2.26
C SER A 99 -28.66 21.40 -2.00
N ALA A 100 -29.70 21.95 -2.63
CA ALA A 100 -30.14 23.31 -2.44
C ALA A 100 -31.66 23.35 -2.54
N ARG A 101 -32.31 24.14 -1.68
CA ARG A 101 -33.76 24.37 -1.72
C ARG A 101 -34.06 25.86 -1.68
N ASP A 102 -35.24 26.22 -2.17
CA ASP A 102 -35.77 27.56 -2.07
C ASP A 102 -37.26 27.48 -1.76
N GLU A 103 -37.76 28.31 -0.85
CA GLU A 103 -39.12 28.22 -0.30
C GLU A 103 -40.15 28.94 -1.16
N ASP A 104 -39.72 29.78 -2.11
CA ASP A 104 -40.62 30.49 -3.05
C ASP A 104 -40.29 30.28 -4.53
N SER A 105 -39.16 29.62 -4.83
CA SER A 105 -38.62 29.44 -6.18
C SER A 105 -38.16 27.99 -6.44
N ILE A 106 -37.88 27.65 -7.70
CA ILE A 106 -37.34 26.35 -8.11
C ILE A 106 -35.84 26.48 -8.38
N VAL A 107 -35.01 25.81 -7.57
CA VAL A 107 -33.58 25.64 -7.86
C VAL A 107 -33.42 24.74 -9.07
N ASN A 108 -32.88 25.28 -10.16
CA ASN A 108 -32.89 24.65 -11.49
C ASN A 108 -31.50 24.48 -12.13
N SER A 109 -30.44 24.94 -11.46
CA SER A 109 -29.07 24.73 -11.94
C SER A 109 -28.05 24.64 -10.81
N ALA A 110 -26.97 23.90 -11.07
CA ALA A 110 -25.77 23.83 -10.24
C ALA A 110 -24.53 23.78 -11.15
N VAL A 111 -23.51 24.58 -10.84
CA VAL A 111 -22.26 24.66 -11.62
C VAL A 111 -21.03 24.82 -10.73
N ILE A 112 -19.89 24.27 -11.16
CA ILE A 112 -18.58 24.57 -10.55
C ILE A 112 -18.06 25.89 -11.13
N GLU A 113 -17.67 26.82 -10.26
CA GLU A 113 -17.17 28.15 -10.65
C GLU A 113 -15.69 28.39 -10.33
N SER A 114 -15.06 27.55 -9.50
CA SER A 114 -13.65 27.68 -9.08
C SER A 114 -12.62 27.37 -10.18
N GLY A 115 -13.04 27.25 -11.44
CA GLY A 115 -12.23 26.73 -12.54
C GLY A 115 -12.29 25.20 -12.63
N ALA A 116 -12.18 24.68 -13.86
CA ALA A 116 -12.23 23.25 -14.11
C ALA A 116 -10.93 22.58 -13.64
N VAL A 117 -11.07 21.53 -12.82
CA VAL A 117 -9.98 20.62 -12.46
C VAL A 117 -10.29 19.27 -13.13
N PRO A 118 -9.43 18.75 -14.02
CA PRO A 118 -9.66 17.45 -14.64
C PRO A 118 -9.91 16.36 -13.59
N GLY A 119 -11.04 15.66 -13.70
CA GLY A 119 -11.44 14.62 -12.76
C GLY A 119 -12.26 15.11 -11.55
N ILE A 120 -12.53 16.42 -11.41
CA ILE A 120 -13.51 16.93 -10.44
C ILE A 120 -14.73 17.43 -11.20
N SER A 121 -15.91 16.87 -10.91
CA SER A 121 -17.16 17.18 -11.60
C SER A 121 -18.36 17.27 -10.67
N LEU A 122 -19.43 17.89 -11.16
CA LEU A 122 -20.76 17.74 -10.60
C LEU A 122 -21.55 16.79 -11.47
N ASP A 123 -21.94 15.67 -10.90
CA ASP A 123 -22.68 14.61 -11.58
C ASP A 123 -24.10 14.50 -11.03
N GLY A 124 -25.00 13.96 -11.85
CA GLY A 124 -26.35 13.59 -11.41
C GLY A 124 -27.20 14.76 -10.92
N PHE A 125 -27.03 15.96 -11.48
CA PHE A 125 -27.88 17.10 -11.10
C PHE A 125 -29.35 16.82 -11.42
N VAL A 126 -30.22 16.99 -10.42
CA VAL A 126 -31.67 16.93 -10.54
C VAL A 126 -32.24 18.22 -9.94
N ALA A 127 -32.97 18.99 -10.74
CA ALA A 127 -33.64 20.21 -10.30
C ALA A 127 -34.72 19.93 -9.24
N ALA A 128 -35.07 20.94 -8.44
CA ALA A 128 -36.17 20.83 -7.49
C ALA A 128 -37.49 20.57 -8.24
N GLY A 129 -38.26 19.56 -7.81
CA GLY A 129 -39.51 19.18 -8.48
C GLY A 129 -40.68 20.14 -8.25
N ALA A 130 -40.60 20.97 -7.22
CA ALA A 130 -41.57 21.99 -6.85
C ALA A 130 -40.89 23.06 -5.98
N ILE A 131 -41.58 24.19 -5.77
CA ILE A 131 -41.21 25.18 -4.76
C ILE A 131 -41.11 24.51 -3.38
N GLY A 132 -40.08 24.84 -2.60
CA GLY A 132 -39.76 24.22 -1.30
C GLY A 132 -39.03 22.88 -1.40
N ALA A 133 -38.97 22.24 -2.58
CA ALA A 133 -38.26 20.98 -2.76
C ALA A 133 -36.75 21.20 -2.97
N SER A 134 -35.96 20.16 -2.70
CA SER A 134 -34.51 20.19 -2.90
C SER A 134 -34.12 19.79 -4.33
N ALA A 135 -33.26 20.59 -4.95
CA ALA A 135 -32.39 20.13 -6.03
C ALA A 135 -31.21 19.36 -5.45
N ASN A 136 -30.71 18.35 -6.18
CA ASN A 136 -29.63 17.48 -5.72
C ASN A 136 -28.52 17.38 -6.77
N ALA A 137 -27.28 17.22 -6.33
CA ALA A 137 -26.13 16.90 -7.16
C ALA A 137 -25.11 16.07 -6.36
N THR A 138 -24.15 15.48 -7.06
CA THR A 138 -23.01 14.79 -6.47
C THR A 138 -21.72 15.46 -6.90
N LEU A 139 -20.89 15.87 -5.95
CA LEU A 139 -19.51 16.28 -6.22
C LEU A 139 -18.67 15.03 -6.32
N SER A 140 -18.07 14.78 -7.47
CA SER A 140 -17.25 13.60 -7.76
C SER A 140 -15.79 13.99 -7.94
N VAL A 141 -14.90 13.16 -7.41
CA VAL A 141 -13.45 13.25 -7.53
C VAL A 141 -12.97 11.92 -8.10
N ALA A 142 -12.39 11.95 -9.29
CA ALA A 142 -11.88 10.77 -9.97
C ALA A 142 -10.55 10.30 -9.35
N ALA A 143 -10.25 9.00 -9.51
CA ALA A 143 -8.99 8.39 -9.08
C ALA A 143 -7.74 9.04 -9.69
N SER A 144 -7.86 9.71 -10.85
CA SER A 144 -6.76 10.35 -11.56
C SER A 144 -6.38 11.73 -11.01
N VAL A 145 -7.14 12.29 -10.07
CA VAL A 145 -6.85 13.62 -9.51
C VAL A 145 -5.54 13.56 -8.73
N ALA A 146 -4.66 14.52 -9.00
CA ALA A 146 -3.36 14.58 -8.35
C ALA A 146 -3.50 14.91 -6.84
N PRO A 147 -2.50 14.55 -6.02
CA PRO A 147 -2.48 14.95 -4.62
C PRO A 147 -2.50 16.48 -4.49
N GLY A 148 -3.28 17.00 -3.54
CA GLY A 148 -3.40 18.43 -3.36
C GLY A 148 -4.65 18.88 -2.62
N SER A 149 -4.84 20.19 -2.59
CA SER A 149 -6.00 20.84 -1.97
C SER A 149 -6.70 21.70 -3.02
N TYR A 150 -7.96 21.38 -3.30
CA TYR A 150 -8.78 22.03 -4.32
C TYR A 150 -10.00 22.68 -3.64
N PRO A 151 -10.06 24.02 -3.53
CA PRO A 151 -11.24 24.71 -3.04
C PRO A 151 -12.31 24.77 -4.13
N VAL A 152 -13.22 23.78 -4.16
CA VAL A 152 -14.24 23.68 -5.20
C VAL A 152 -15.42 24.57 -4.85
N LYS A 153 -15.58 25.68 -5.58
CA LYS A 153 -16.71 26.61 -5.41
C LYS A 153 -17.86 26.18 -6.31
N ILE A 154 -19.01 25.92 -5.71
CA ILE A 154 -20.22 25.45 -6.40
C ILE A 154 -21.29 26.52 -6.25
N ARG A 155 -21.92 26.91 -7.36
CA ARG A 155 -23.05 27.84 -7.39
C ARG A 155 -24.32 27.11 -7.80
N PHE A 156 -25.37 27.28 -7.00
CA PHE A 156 -26.74 26.96 -7.34
C PHE A 156 -27.49 28.22 -7.77
N ALA A 157 -28.42 28.10 -8.70
CA ALA A 157 -29.34 29.17 -9.07
C ALA A 157 -30.77 28.66 -9.27
N ASN A 158 -31.73 29.57 -9.12
CA ASN A 158 -33.15 29.30 -9.28
C ASN A 158 -33.75 30.02 -10.49
N ASN A 159 -35.03 29.75 -10.78
CA ASN A 159 -35.78 30.34 -11.89
C ASN A 159 -36.17 31.82 -11.68
N ASP A 160 -35.89 32.40 -10.51
CA ASP A 160 -36.15 33.81 -10.16
C ASP A 160 -34.88 34.68 -10.23
N GLY A 161 -33.79 34.12 -10.77
CA GLY A 161 -32.54 34.83 -10.99
C GLY A 161 -31.66 34.99 -9.74
N GLN A 162 -32.00 34.31 -8.64
CA GLN A 162 -31.15 34.27 -7.45
C GLN A 162 -30.08 33.20 -7.60
N SER A 163 -28.98 33.38 -6.86
CA SER A 163 -27.95 32.36 -6.75
C SER A 163 -27.30 32.37 -5.37
N ALA A 164 -26.84 31.20 -4.96
CA ALA A 164 -26.07 31.01 -3.74
C ALA A 164 -24.89 30.08 -4.03
N SER A 165 -23.78 30.26 -3.33
CA SER A 165 -22.58 29.43 -3.50
C SER A 165 -22.07 28.88 -2.19
N CYS A 166 -21.49 27.69 -2.25
CA CYS A 166 -20.70 27.10 -1.18
C CYS A 166 -19.32 26.68 -1.72
N THR A 167 -18.32 26.63 -0.85
CA THR A 167 -16.99 26.12 -1.20
C THR A 167 -16.75 24.83 -0.44
N VAL A 168 -16.54 23.75 -1.18
CA VAL A 168 -16.16 22.44 -0.62
C VAL A 168 -14.64 22.29 -0.73
N PRO A 169 -13.90 22.23 0.39
CA PRO A 169 -12.48 21.91 0.35
C PRO A 169 -12.33 20.42 0.02
N VAL A 170 -11.86 20.12 -1.20
CA VAL A 170 -11.46 18.78 -1.61
C VAL A 170 -9.98 18.61 -1.31
N ARG A 171 -9.62 17.55 -0.59
CA ARG A 171 -8.22 17.20 -0.30
C ARG A 171 -7.94 15.80 -0.83
N VAL A 172 -6.91 15.69 -1.66
CA VAL A 172 -6.44 14.41 -2.21
C VAL A 172 -5.12 14.08 -1.52
N ALA A 173 -5.13 13.05 -0.67
CA ALA A 173 -3.92 12.54 -0.04
C ALA A 173 -3.01 11.86 -1.07
N GLY A 174 -1.71 12.14 -0.99
CA GLY A 174 -0.73 11.58 -1.91
C GLY A 174 -0.33 10.15 -1.57
N GLN A 175 0.14 9.43 -2.58
CA GLN A 175 0.75 8.12 -2.44
C GLN A 175 2.27 8.22 -2.68
N LEU A 176 3.07 7.51 -1.89
CA LEU A 176 4.50 7.34 -2.15
C LEU A 176 4.75 6.03 -2.90
N SER A 177 5.74 6.02 -3.79
CA SER A 177 6.26 4.77 -4.36
C SER A 177 7.05 4.00 -3.30
N ILE A 178 7.20 2.68 -3.47
CA ILE A 178 7.98 1.87 -2.53
C ILE A 178 9.46 2.30 -2.48
N PRO A 179 10.13 2.61 -3.61
CA PRO A 179 11.50 3.12 -3.58
C PRO A 179 11.64 4.44 -2.82
N GLN A 180 10.63 5.33 -2.89
CA GLN A 180 10.63 6.56 -2.08
C GLN A 180 10.55 6.26 -0.59
N ILE A 181 9.73 5.28 -0.20
CA ILE A 181 9.58 4.88 1.20
C ILE A 181 10.87 4.25 1.70
N GLN A 182 11.50 3.36 0.94
CA GLN A 182 12.78 2.77 1.28
C GLN A 182 13.87 3.85 1.39
N GLY A 183 14.04 4.63 0.32
CA GLY A 183 15.14 5.58 0.17
C GLY A 183 16.51 4.89 0.05
N THR A 184 17.56 5.69 -0.09
CA THR A 184 18.96 5.21 -0.23
C THR A 184 19.76 5.28 1.07
N GLY A 185 19.14 5.79 2.14
CA GLY A 185 19.77 5.91 3.46
C GLY A 185 19.60 4.64 4.30
N PRO A 186 20.35 4.50 5.40
CA PRO A 186 20.21 3.37 6.33
C PRO A 186 18.89 3.39 7.15
N ARG A 187 18.05 4.39 6.92
CA ARG A 187 16.75 4.59 7.56
C ARG A 187 15.86 5.43 6.67
N THR A 188 14.59 5.04 6.56
CA THR A 188 13.60 5.81 5.82
C THR A 188 13.37 7.21 6.40
N ALA A 189 13.17 8.19 5.52
CA ALA A 189 12.70 9.54 5.90
C ALA A 189 11.27 9.54 6.47
N TYR A 190 10.53 8.43 6.30
CA TYR A 190 9.12 8.28 6.68
C TYR A 190 8.92 7.48 7.97
N HIS A 191 9.98 7.24 8.73
CA HIS A 191 9.90 6.46 9.97
C HIS A 191 8.87 7.01 10.96
N ASN A 192 8.01 6.13 11.51
CA ASN A 192 6.89 6.43 12.40
C ASN A 192 5.84 7.38 11.79
N THR A 193 5.72 7.40 10.47
CA THR A 193 4.64 8.12 9.79
C THR A 193 3.69 7.14 9.11
N VAL A 194 2.42 7.53 8.99
CA VAL A 194 1.44 6.78 8.22
C VAL A 194 1.59 7.15 6.76
N GLN A 195 1.81 6.15 5.90
CA GLN A 195 1.96 6.33 4.46
C GLN A 195 1.02 5.41 3.70
N THR A 196 0.69 5.82 2.48
CA THR A 196 -0.04 5.01 1.51
C THR A 196 0.89 4.66 0.36
N THR A 197 0.92 3.39 -0.03
CA THR A 197 1.66 2.91 -1.19
C THR A 197 0.89 1.83 -1.94
N GLN A 198 1.38 1.47 -3.12
CA GLN A 198 0.81 0.44 -3.96
C GLN A 198 1.93 -0.39 -4.57
N GLY A 199 1.69 -1.69 -4.70
CA GLY A 199 2.60 -2.59 -5.40
C GLY A 199 1.97 -3.95 -5.65
N VAL A 200 2.76 -4.86 -6.21
CA VAL A 200 2.37 -6.23 -6.52
C VAL A 200 2.84 -7.15 -5.40
N VAL A 201 1.95 -8.02 -4.91
CA VAL A 201 2.30 -9.02 -3.91
C VAL A 201 3.23 -10.05 -4.55
N THR A 202 4.47 -10.17 -4.05
CA THR A 202 5.48 -11.09 -4.60
C THR A 202 5.64 -12.37 -3.79
N ALA A 203 5.36 -12.33 -2.49
CA ALA A 203 5.27 -13.49 -1.61
C ALA A 203 4.32 -13.23 -0.45
N VAL A 204 3.71 -14.29 0.07
CA VAL A 204 2.91 -14.27 1.30
C VAL A 204 3.54 -15.25 2.27
N VAL A 205 3.74 -14.83 3.51
CA VAL A 205 4.38 -15.60 4.56
C VAL A 205 3.55 -15.56 5.84
N GLY A 206 3.92 -16.36 6.85
CA GLY A 206 3.10 -16.50 8.07
C GLY A 206 2.79 -15.19 8.81
N SER A 207 3.68 -14.19 8.74
CA SER A 207 3.58 -12.91 9.47
C SER A 207 3.18 -11.70 8.62
N GLY A 208 2.99 -11.88 7.30
CA GLY A 208 2.81 -10.76 6.40
C GLY A 208 2.94 -11.12 4.93
N PHE A 209 3.24 -10.12 4.11
CA PHE A 209 3.43 -10.28 2.69
C PHE A 209 4.44 -9.27 2.15
N PHE A 210 5.03 -9.57 1.02
CA PHE A 210 6.01 -8.72 0.35
C PHE A 210 5.34 -8.00 -0.81
N LEU A 211 5.58 -6.69 -0.90
CA LEU A 211 5.00 -5.82 -1.91
C LEU A 211 6.13 -5.19 -2.73
N GLN A 212 6.10 -5.35 -4.04
CA GLN A 212 7.12 -4.80 -4.94
C GLN A 212 6.50 -3.77 -5.90
N ASP A 213 7.18 -2.64 -6.07
CA ASP A 213 6.80 -1.64 -7.06
C ASP A 213 6.98 -2.23 -8.46
N PRO A 214 5.94 -2.23 -9.30
CA PRO A 214 6.01 -2.83 -10.63
C PRO A 214 6.91 -2.08 -11.61
N LYS A 215 7.17 -0.80 -11.35
CA LYS A 215 8.01 0.05 -12.19
C LYS A 215 9.43 0.14 -11.61
N GLY A 216 9.52 0.19 -10.28
CA GLY A 216 10.75 0.55 -9.57
C GLY A 216 11.24 1.96 -9.91
N ASP A 217 12.41 2.32 -9.40
CA ASP A 217 13.09 3.57 -9.75
C ASP A 217 14.40 3.37 -10.55
N GLY A 218 14.90 2.13 -10.61
CA GLY A 218 16.13 1.77 -11.30
C GLY A 218 17.41 2.22 -10.58
N ASP A 219 17.31 2.68 -9.34
CA ASP A 219 18.45 3.00 -8.50
C ASP A 219 18.96 1.72 -7.82
N PRO A 220 20.16 1.22 -8.17
CA PRO A 220 20.72 0.01 -7.54
C PRO A 220 21.07 0.20 -6.07
N ALA A 221 21.00 1.42 -5.51
CA ALA A 221 21.25 1.70 -4.11
C ALA A 221 19.98 1.66 -3.24
N SER A 222 18.80 1.43 -3.82
CA SER A 222 17.54 1.31 -3.08
C SER A 222 16.79 0.05 -3.47
N SER A 223 15.89 -0.40 -2.59
CA SER A 223 15.00 -1.51 -2.90
C SER A 223 13.69 -0.99 -3.51
N ASP A 224 13.22 -1.71 -4.54
CA ASP A 224 11.91 -1.49 -5.13
C ASP A 224 10.79 -2.25 -4.40
N ALA A 225 11.10 -2.90 -3.27
CA ALA A 225 10.15 -3.72 -2.53
C ALA A 225 10.19 -3.45 -1.02
N ILE A 226 9.11 -3.84 -0.35
CA ILE A 226 8.93 -3.64 1.09
C ILE A 226 8.16 -4.81 1.69
N PHE A 227 8.52 -5.17 2.92
CA PHE A 227 7.75 -6.12 3.71
C PHE A 227 6.57 -5.40 4.40
N VAL A 228 5.43 -6.08 4.45
CA VAL A 228 4.21 -5.60 5.07
C VAL A 228 3.84 -6.55 6.20
N PHE A 229 4.13 -6.15 7.43
CA PHE A 229 3.79 -6.90 8.63
C PHE A 229 2.30 -6.74 8.95
N GLY A 230 1.58 -7.87 9.01
CA GLY A 230 0.15 -7.88 9.30
C GLY A 230 -0.60 -9.00 8.58
N SER A 231 -1.94 -8.88 8.57
CA SER A 231 -2.80 -9.88 7.91
C SER A 231 -2.63 -9.82 6.38
N SER A 232 -2.44 -10.98 5.77
CA SER A 232 -2.45 -11.20 4.32
C SER A 232 -3.77 -11.83 3.83
N ALA A 233 -4.80 -11.87 4.67
CA ALA A 233 -6.07 -12.53 4.35
C ALA A 233 -6.71 -11.96 3.06
N GLY A 234 -7.01 -12.83 2.11
CA GLY A 234 -7.62 -12.47 0.83
C GLY A 234 -6.65 -11.94 -0.23
N LEU A 235 -5.34 -11.87 0.06
CA LEU A 235 -4.31 -11.52 -0.90
C LEU A 235 -3.66 -12.79 -1.49
N ALA A 236 -3.32 -12.72 -2.76
CA ALA A 236 -2.54 -13.74 -3.47
C ALA A 236 -1.33 -13.10 -4.16
N VAL A 237 -0.29 -13.91 -4.39
CA VAL A 237 0.84 -13.49 -5.23
C VAL A 237 0.34 -13.05 -6.61
N GLY A 238 0.82 -11.90 -7.08
CA GLY A 238 0.39 -11.26 -8.32
C GLY A 238 -0.75 -10.26 -8.15
N ASP A 239 -1.35 -10.12 -6.96
CA ASP A 239 -2.34 -9.08 -6.72
C ASP A 239 -1.70 -7.69 -6.67
N LEU A 240 -2.34 -6.71 -7.31
CA LEU A 240 -2.03 -5.29 -7.15
C LEU A 240 -2.80 -4.78 -5.94
N VAL A 241 -2.08 -4.29 -4.93
CA VAL A 241 -2.67 -3.89 -3.65
C VAL A 241 -2.24 -2.48 -3.31
N ARG A 242 -3.18 -1.66 -2.86
CA ARG A 242 -2.91 -0.39 -2.17
C ARG A 242 -3.03 -0.61 -0.67
N ILE A 243 -2.02 -0.18 0.07
CA ILE A 243 -1.99 -0.27 1.52
C ILE A 243 -1.79 1.11 2.14
N THR A 244 -2.37 1.30 3.32
CA THR A 244 -2.07 2.41 4.22
C THR A 244 -1.64 1.83 5.56
N GLY A 245 -0.51 2.26 6.09
CA GLY A 245 0.03 1.78 7.37
C GLY A 245 1.16 2.64 7.90
N THR A 246 1.70 2.28 9.05
CA THR A 246 2.84 2.97 9.64
C THR A 246 4.15 2.39 9.11
N VAL A 247 5.03 3.25 8.60
CA VAL A 247 6.38 2.85 8.17
C VAL A 247 7.31 2.81 9.38
N VAL A 248 8.06 1.73 9.57
CA VAL A 248 9.01 1.56 10.68
C VAL A 248 10.33 0.94 10.22
N GLU A 249 11.37 1.12 11.05
CA GLU A 249 12.59 0.31 10.97
C GLU A 249 12.43 -0.89 11.91
N TYR A 250 12.43 -2.10 11.37
CA TYR A 250 12.39 -3.33 12.16
C TYR A 250 13.77 -3.96 12.25
N THR A 251 14.18 -4.32 13.47
CA THR A 251 15.43 -5.04 13.74
C THR A 251 15.10 -6.44 14.23
N PRO A 252 15.33 -7.49 13.42
CA PRO A 252 15.16 -8.87 13.86
C PRO A 252 16.00 -9.19 15.10
N SER A 253 15.51 -10.12 15.92
CA SER A 253 16.27 -10.59 17.08
C SER A 253 17.64 -11.14 16.65
N GLY A 254 18.69 -10.68 17.33
CA GLY A 254 20.07 -11.08 17.02
C GLY A 254 20.68 -10.39 15.79
N ALA A 255 19.97 -9.48 15.13
CA ALA A 255 20.50 -8.69 14.03
C ALA A 255 21.27 -7.46 14.51
N SER A 256 22.24 -7.02 13.70
CA SER A 256 22.94 -5.74 13.86
C SER A 256 22.45 -4.67 12.88
N ARG A 257 21.41 -4.96 12.10
CA ARG A 257 20.83 -4.06 11.09
C ARG A 257 19.30 -4.09 11.19
N SER A 258 18.67 -2.99 10.82
CA SER A 258 17.24 -2.89 10.58
C SER A 258 16.93 -2.94 9.09
N TYR A 259 15.65 -3.14 8.79
CA TYR A 259 15.08 -2.93 7.47
C TYR A 259 13.77 -2.14 7.57
N THR A 260 13.35 -1.51 6.47
CA THR A 260 12.11 -0.75 6.44
C THR A 260 10.92 -1.67 6.16
N GLU A 261 9.86 -1.56 6.97
CA GLU A 261 8.61 -2.30 6.76
C GLU A 261 7.38 -1.45 7.07
N PHE A 262 6.23 -1.90 6.59
CA PHE A 262 4.94 -1.43 7.05
C PHE A 262 4.43 -2.26 8.23
N LYS A 263 3.79 -1.62 9.21
CA LYS A 263 2.99 -2.26 10.26
C LYS A 263 1.74 -1.44 10.56
N ASP A 264 0.92 -1.89 11.52
CA ASP A 264 -0.29 -1.18 11.99
C ASP A 264 -1.17 -0.75 10.81
N LEU A 265 -1.51 -1.73 9.96
CA LEU A 265 -2.22 -1.49 8.71
C LEU A 265 -3.63 -0.93 8.97
N GLY A 266 -3.97 0.13 8.24
CA GLY A 266 -5.33 0.65 8.12
C GLY A 266 -6.02 0.00 6.92
N ALA A 267 -6.20 0.77 5.84
CA ALA A 267 -6.81 0.27 4.61
C ALA A 267 -5.85 -0.65 3.83
N VAL A 268 -6.33 -1.85 3.47
CA VAL A 268 -5.68 -2.77 2.54
C VAL A 268 -6.68 -3.08 1.44
N THR A 269 -6.45 -2.54 0.24
CA THR A 269 -7.39 -2.63 -0.88
C THR A 269 -6.75 -3.36 -2.06
N LYS A 270 -7.31 -4.51 -2.43
CA LYS A 270 -6.97 -5.20 -3.67
C LYS A 270 -7.57 -4.43 -4.87
N LEU A 271 -6.71 -3.99 -5.77
CA LEU A 271 -7.08 -3.25 -6.98
C LEU A 271 -7.27 -4.15 -8.20
N GLY A 272 -6.94 -5.44 -8.08
CA GLY A 272 -7.04 -6.44 -9.15
C GLY A 272 -5.73 -7.21 -9.29
N SER A 273 -5.48 -7.77 -10.48
CA SER A 273 -4.20 -8.39 -10.83
C SER A 273 -3.19 -7.32 -11.22
N GLY A 274 -1.98 -7.44 -10.68
CA GLY A 274 -0.84 -6.61 -11.05
C GLY A 274 -0.12 -7.11 -12.29
N PRO A 275 0.80 -6.30 -12.85
CA PRO A 275 1.72 -6.78 -13.87
C PRO A 275 2.67 -7.83 -13.28
N ALA A 276 3.21 -8.69 -14.14
CA ALA A 276 4.24 -9.65 -13.73
C ALA A 276 5.53 -8.93 -13.33
N ILE A 277 6.10 -9.31 -12.19
CA ILE A 277 7.39 -8.79 -11.69
C ILE A 277 8.51 -9.69 -12.22
N ALA A 278 9.48 -9.09 -12.91
CA ALA A 278 10.69 -9.80 -13.32
C ALA A 278 11.66 -9.89 -12.13
N PRO A 279 12.19 -11.08 -11.78
CA PRO A 279 13.15 -11.20 -10.70
C PRO A 279 14.45 -10.45 -11.00
N ALA A 280 15.01 -9.78 -9.98
CA ALA A 280 16.35 -9.20 -10.06
C ALA A 280 17.41 -10.31 -9.98
N ASN A 281 18.39 -10.29 -10.88
CA ASN A 281 19.46 -11.29 -10.87
C ASN A 281 20.48 -11.00 -9.77
N VAL A 282 20.75 -12.01 -8.95
CA VAL A 282 21.73 -11.96 -7.85
C VAL A 282 22.78 -13.04 -8.05
N ALA A 283 24.00 -12.76 -7.58
CA ALA A 283 25.10 -13.71 -7.52
C ALA A 283 25.79 -13.62 -6.16
N LEU A 284 26.32 -14.73 -5.66
CA LEU A 284 27.18 -14.75 -4.47
C LEU A 284 28.64 -15.02 -4.87
N PRO A 285 29.62 -14.46 -4.14
CA PRO A 285 29.49 -13.63 -2.94
C PRO A 285 28.98 -12.20 -3.22
N ASP A 286 28.21 -11.66 -2.28
CA ASP A 286 27.72 -10.28 -2.31
C ASP A 286 27.75 -9.68 -0.90
N ALA A 287 28.46 -8.58 -0.74
CA ALA A 287 28.60 -7.92 0.55
C ALA A 287 27.38 -7.03 0.90
N ASP A 288 26.53 -6.72 -0.08
CA ASP A 288 25.47 -5.73 0.03
C ASP A 288 24.14 -6.23 -0.55
N LEU A 289 23.67 -7.37 -0.04
CA LEU A 289 22.35 -7.90 -0.36
C LEU A 289 21.19 -6.99 0.10
N ALA A 290 21.45 -5.98 0.94
CA ALA A 290 20.43 -5.06 1.46
C ALA A 290 19.73 -4.27 0.35
N ARG A 291 20.42 -3.98 -0.76
CA ARG A 291 19.82 -3.30 -1.92
C ARG A 291 18.70 -4.10 -2.60
N PHE A 292 18.59 -5.40 -2.33
CA PHE A 292 17.53 -6.27 -2.85
C PHE A 292 16.49 -6.65 -1.80
N GLU A 293 16.51 -6.02 -0.63
CA GLU A 293 15.61 -6.31 0.47
C GLU A 293 14.14 -6.34 0.03
N ALA A 294 13.39 -7.37 0.43
CA ALA A 294 12.01 -7.63 0.03
C ALA A 294 11.77 -7.85 -1.49
N MET A 295 12.79 -7.74 -2.34
CA MET A 295 12.63 -7.88 -3.79
C MET A 295 12.54 -9.35 -4.20
N LEU A 296 11.76 -9.62 -5.24
CA LEU A 296 11.83 -10.88 -5.97
C LEU A 296 13.19 -10.96 -6.69
N VAL A 297 13.98 -11.98 -6.34
CA VAL A 297 15.32 -12.22 -6.86
C VAL A 297 15.46 -13.60 -7.49
N ARG A 298 16.45 -13.74 -8.39
CA ARG A 298 16.89 -15.01 -8.96
C ARG A 298 18.40 -15.16 -8.83
N PHE A 299 18.84 -16.26 -8.23
CA PHE A 299 20.26 -16.61 -8.21
C PHE A 299 20.64 -17.29 -9.52
N THR A 300 21.51 -16.63 -10.27
CA THR A 300 21.92 -17.06 -11.63
C THR A 300 23.04 -18.08 -11.64
N THR A 301 23.75 -18.23 -10.52
CA THR A 301 24.78 -19.25 -10.32
C THR A 301 24.27 -20.34 -9.38
N PRO A 302 24.66 -21.62 -9.61
CA PRO A 302 24.28 -22.71 -8.72
C PRO A 302 24.77 -22.45 -7.28
N LEU A 303 23.88 -22.60 -6.31
CA LEU A 303 24.22 -22.53 -4.89
C LEU A 303 24.38 -23.94 -4.32
N THR A 304 25.29 -24.11 -3.37
CA THR A 304 25.55 -25.38 -2.69
C THR A 304 25.00 -25.35 -1.27
N VAL A 305 24.36 -26.43 -0.85
CA VAL A 305 23.92 -26.63 0.53
C VAL A 305 25.13 -26.83 1.43
N ASN A 306 25.30 -25.95 2.40
CA ASN A 306 26.39 -25.97 3.37
C ASN A 306 25.93 -26.33 4.79
N GLY A 307 24.65 -26.18 5.10
CA GLY A 307 24.06 -26.59 6.38
C GLY A 307 22.59 -26.94 6.26
N ASN A 308 22.16 -27.99 6.96
CA ASN A 308 20.79 -28.48 7.00
C ASN A 308 20.29 -28.79 8.43
N ALA A 309 21.03 -28.36 9.45
CA ALA A 309 20.72 -28.66 10.86
C ALA A 309 19.36 -28.12 11.30
N TYR A 310 18.90 -27.00 10.71
CA TYR A 310 17.64 -26.34 11.06
C TYR A 310 16.50 -26.61 10.09
N LEU A 311 16.67 -27.54 9.15
CA LEU A 311 15.65 -27.85 8.16
C LEU A 311 14.37 -28.39 8.81
N ALA A 312 14.49 -29.32 9.76
CA ALA A 312 13.34 -29.92 10.42
C ALA A 312 12.70 -29.00 11.47
N GLU A 313 13.49 -28.17 12.14
CA GLU A 313 13.02 -27.32 13.25
C GLU A 313 12.45 -25.98 12.78
N ARG A 314 12.96 -25.46 11.66
CA ARG A 314 12.71 -24.09 11.18
C ARG A 314 12.50 -23.98 9.67
N GLY A 315 12.66 -25.06 8.90
CA GLY A 315 12.57 -25.00 7.44
C GLY A 315 13.77 -24.35 6.75
N GLU A 316 14.91 -24.23 7.44
CA GLU A 316 16.05 -23.44 6.96
C GLU A 316 17.20 -24.31 6.39
N LEU A 317 17.72 -23.89 5.23
CA LEU A 317 18.97 -24.40 4.62
C LEU A 317 19.99 -23.28 4.42
N THR A 318 21.23 -23.50 4.85
CA THR A 318 22.33 -22.57 4.57
C THR A 318 22.93 -22.85 3.20
N LEU A 319 22.91 -21.87 2.31
CA LEU A 319 23.43 -21.94 0.95
C LEU A 319 24.60 -20.97 0.76
N SER A 320 25.46 -21.28 -0.22
CA SER A 320 26.53 -20.39 -0.69
C SER A 320 26.96 -20.71 -2.12
N SER A 321 27.68 -19.80 -2.76
CA SER A 321 28.43 -20.12 -3.98
C SER A 321 29.58 -21.07 -3.62
N GLY A 322 29.44 -22.33 -4.00
CA GLY A 322 30.37 -23.41 -3.61
C GLY A 322 30.33 -23.79 -2.13
N ARG A 323 31.34 -24.54 -1.67
CA ARG A 323 31.49 -24.98 -0.27
C ARG A 323 32.24 -23.93 0.54
N ARG A 324 31.75 -23.64 1.74
CA ARG A 324 32.41 -22.78 2.73
C ARG A 324 33.25 -23.61 3.69
N GLU A 325 34.49 -23.19 3.90
CA GLU A 325 35.38 -23.76 4.91
C GLU A 325 35.26 -23.00 6.23
N ILE A 326 35.43 -23.68 7.36
CA ILE A 326 35.63 -23.00 8.65
C ILE A 326 37.01 -22.32 8.59
N PRO A 327 37.14 -21.02 8.90
CA PRO A 327 38.40 -20.30 8.70
C PRO A 327 39.62 -20.93 9.39
N THR A 328 39.41 -21.55 10.55
CA THR A 328 40.45 -22.23 11.33
C THR A 328 40.95 -23.53 10.70
N ASN A 329 40.31 -24.02 9.63
CA ASN A 329 40.82 -25.13 8.83
C ASN A 329 42.06 -24.73 8.01
N ARG A 330 42.23 -23.44 7.70
CA ARG A 330 43.38 -22.91 6.93
C ARG A 330 44.31 -22.01 7.74
N TYR A 331 43.74 -21.20 8.63
CA TYR A 331 44.49 -20.12 9.28
C TYR A 331 44.41 -20.24 10.82
N PRO A 332 45.45 -19.83 11.56
CA PRO A 332 45.38 -19.79 13.02
C PRO A 332 44.20 -18.95 13.52
N ALA A 333 43.56 -19.40 14.60
CA ALA A 333 42.43 -18.69 15.19
C ALA A 333 42.80 -17.25 15.55
N GLY A 334 41.95 -16.30 15.16
CA GLY A 334 42.13 -14.88 15.43
C GLY A 334 43.11 -14.15 14.50
N SER A 335 43.77 -14.84 13.56
CA SER A 335 44.67 -14.19 12.59
C SER A 335 43.91 -13.25 11.64
N PRO A 336 44.58 -12.25 11.04
CA PRO A 336 43.96 -11.39 10.02
C PRO A 336 43.34 -12.17 8.86
N GLU A 337 43.98 -13.26 8.42
CA GLU A 337 43.52 -14.14 7.33
C GLU A 337 42.29 -14.94 7.75
N ALA A 338 42.25 -15.47 8.97
CA ALA A 338 41.06 -16.15 9.49
C ALA A 338 39.86 -15.19 9.55
N ARG A 339 40.08 -13.93 9.94
CA ARG A 339 39.04 -12.88 9.96
C ARG A 339 38.62 -12.47 8.54
N ALA A 340 39.53 -12.46 7.58
CA ALA A 340 39.23 -12.18 6.19
C ALA A 340 38.34 -13.27 5.58
N LEU A 341 38.73 -14.55 5.73
CA LEU A 341 37.93 -15.68 5.27
C LEU A 341 36.57 -15.74 5.97
N ALA A 342 36.46 -15.33 7.23
CA ALA A 342 35.18 -15.18 7.92
C ALA A 342 34.27 -14.12 7.26
N ARG A 343 34.82 -12.97 6.84
CA ARG A 343 34.07 -11.94 6.11
C ARG A 343 33.64 -12.41 4.73
N ASP A 344 34.54 -13.07 3.99
CA ASP A 344 34.24 -13.63 2.67
C ASP A 344 33.13 -14.70 2.76
N ASN A 345 33.20 -15.56 3.78
CA ASN A 345 32.15 -16.53 4.07
C ASN A 345 30.82 -15.88 4.45
N ALA A 346 30.82 -14.72 5.10
CA ALA A 346 29.61 -13.98 5.45
C ALA A 346 28.96 -13.33 4.22
N ALA A 347 29.76 -12.76 3.31
CA ALA A 347 29.29 -12.25 2.02
C ALA A 347 28.86 -13.37 1.06
N ASN A 348 29.36 -14.59 1.26
CA ASN A 348 28.98 -15.77 0.49
C ASN A 348 27.94 -16.64 1.21
N MET A 349 26.95 -16.06 1.88
CA MET A 349 25.93 -16.84 2.59
C MET A 349 24.53 -16.30 2.33
N ILE A 350 23.61 -17.22 2.05
CA ILE A 350 22.18 -16.96 2.06
C ILE A 350 21.46 -18.13 2.73
N VAL A 351 20.37 -17.87 3.43
CA VAL A 351 19.51 -18.93 3.99
C VAL A 351 18.29 -19.11 3.08
N LEU A 352 17.99 -20.34 2.68
CA LEU A 352 16.70 -20.66 2.07
C LEU A 352 15.74 -21.03 3.20
N ASP A 353 14.57 -20.40 3.22
CA ASP A 353 13.55 -20.53 4.28
C ASP A 353 12.22 -20.99 3.66
N ASP A 354 11.35 -21.62 4.45
CA ASP A 354 10.08 -22.13 3.95
C ASP A 354 8.90 -21.13 4.08
N GLY A 355 9.13 -19.97 4.70
CA GLY A 355 8.15 -18.88 4.85
C GLY A 355 7.09 -19.12 5.93
N ILE A 356 7.18 -20.21 6.69
CA ILE A 356 6.18 -20.60 7.69
C ILE A 356 6.50 -20.01 9.08
N PHE A 357 7.78 -19.74 9.37
CA PHE A 357 8.29 -19.14 10.62
C PHE A 357 7.86 -19.84 11.93
N THR A 358 7.36 -21.06 11.82
CA THR A 358 7.06 -21.97 12.93
C THR A 358 7.62 -23.34 12.57
N THR A 359 7.70 -24.25 13.54
CA THR A 359 8.23 -25.58 13.27
C THR A 359 7.37 -26.31 12.23
N PRO A 360 7.94 -26.70 11.08
CA PRO A 360 7.19 -27.36 10.02
C PRO A 360 6.61 -28.69 10.50
N ALA A 361 5.36 -28.98 10.15
CA ALA A 361 4.72 -30.26 10.51
C ALA A 361 5.33 -31.45 9.75
N GLN A 362 5.97 -31.20 8.61
CA GLN A 362 6.71 -32.15 7.78
C GLN A 362 8.01 -31.48 7.33
N ILE A 363 9.05 -32.26 7.01
CA ILE A 363 10.32 -31.72 6.51
C ILE A 363 10.05 -30.98 5.20
N PRO A 364 10.28 -29.65 5.13
CA PRO A 364 10.03 -28.87 3.92
C PRO A 364 11.18 -29.02 2.93
N LEU A 365 11.04 -28.43 1.75
CA LEU A 365 12.08 -28.37 0.71
C LEU A 365 12.66 -29.75 0.34
N PRO A 366 11.82 -30.74 -0.04
CA PRO A 366 12.30 -32.09 -0.32
C PRO A 366 13.23 -32.10 -1.55
N GLY A 367 14.36 -32.79 -1.44
CA GLY A 367 15.23 -33.09 -2.59
C GLY A 367 14.68 -34.23 -3.45
N GLN A 368 15.45 -34.68 -4.44
CA GLN A 368 15.03 -35.70 -5.41
C GLN A 368 14.55 -37.02 -4.78
N ASP A 369 15.13 -37.41 -3.65
CA ASP A 369 14.78 -38.63 -2.90
C ASP A 369 14.03 -38.33 -1.58
N GLY A 370 13.50 -37.12 -1.45
CA GLY A 370 12.92 -36.62 -0.20
C GLY A 370 13.96 -36.16 0.84
N THR A 371 15.26 -36.18 0.50
CA THR A 371 16.34 -35.69 1.37
C THR A 371 17.15 -34.59 0.73
N VAL A 372 17.66 -33.67 1.55
CA VAL A 372 18.64 -32.65 1.14
C VAL A 372 19.88 -32.77 2.00
N ARG A 373 21.05 -32.83 1.36
CA ARG A 373 22.34 -33.12 1.99
C ARG A 373 23.30 -31.96 1.77
N ALA A 374 24.23 -31.77 2.71
CA ALA A 374 25.32 -30.84 2.52
C ALA A 374 26.17 -31.26 1.31
N GLY A 375 26.29 -30.38 0.32
CA GLY A 375 26.94 -30.64 -0.97
C GLY A 375 25.98 -30.70 -2.15
N ASP A 376 24.67 -30.92 -1.90
CA ASP A 376 23.66 -30.79 -2.94
C ASP A 376 23.65 -29.37 -3.50
N THR A 377 23.26 -29.23 -4.76
CA THR A 377 23.19 -27.92 -5.42
C THR A 377 21.76 -27.59 -5.82
N VAL A 378 21.43 -26.30 -5.78
CA VAL A 378 20.19 -25.72 -6.30
C VAL A 378 20.53 -24.74 -7.41
N THR A 379 19.79 -24.79 -8.50
CA THR A 379 19.95 -23.91 -9.66
C THR A 379 18.71 -23.05 -9.84
N ASP A 380 18.87 -21.85 -10.41
CA ASP A 380 17.76 -20.94 -10.69
C ASP A 380 16.85 -20.67 -9.49
N LEU A 381 17.44 -20.65 -8.29
CA LEU A 381 16.70 -20.37 -7.07
C LEU A 381 16.07 -18.98 -7.19
N THR A 382 14.74 -18.97 -7.19
CA THR A 382 13.93 -17.76 -7.33
C THR A 382 13.04 -17.61 -6.10
N GLY A 383 13.02 -16.43 -5.53
CA GLY A 383 12.27 -16.15 -4.31
C GLY A 383 12.39 -14.69 -3.91
N VAL A 384 11.64 -14.30 -2.89
CA VAL A 384 11.76 -12.97 -2.31
C VAL A 384 12.92 -12.94 -1.30
N LEU A 385 13.78 -11.94 -1.39
CA LEU A 385 14.86 -11.75 -0.43
C LEU A 385 14.31 -11.11 0.85
N ASP A 386 14.57 -11.75 1.97
CA ASP A 386 14.11 -11.36 3.30
C ASP A 386 15.32 -11.18 4.23
N PHE A 387 15.15 -10.53 5.38
CA PHE A 387 16.18 -10.43 6.39
C PHE A 387 15.62 -10.74 7.78
N GLY A 388 16.16 -11.77 8.42
CA GLY A 388 15.56 -12.26 9.65
C GLY A 388 16.49 -13.10 10.50
N ALA A 389 16.00 -13.45 11.69
CA ALA A 389 16.67 -14.38 12.58
C ALA A 389 16.84 -15.75 11.92
N ILE A 390 17.98 -16.39 12.18
CA ILE A 390 18.33 -17.72 11.66
C ILE A 390 18.56 -18.72 12.78
N GLY A 391 18.43 -20.01 12.45
CA GLY A 391 18.77 -21.11 13.33
C GLY A 391 20.22 -21.02 13.80
N GLY A 392 20.45 -21.32 15.07
CA GLY A 392 21.77 -21.24 15.69
C GLY A 392 22.14 -19.85 16.24
N GLY A 393 21.24 -18.87 16.06
CA GLY A 393 21.38 -17.53 16.61
C GLY A 393 21.98 -16.53 15.62
N GLY A 394 21.61 -15.26 15.79
CA GLY A 394 21.94 -14.18 14.85
C GLY A 394 20.90 -14.03 13.75
N ALA A 395 21.24 -13.26 12.72
CA ALA A 395 20.38 -12.97 11.58
C ALA A 395 21.17 -12.99 10.27
N ALA A 396 20.51 -13.33 9.17
CA ALA A 396 21.08 -13.29 7.83
C ALA A 396 20.00 -12.94 6.79
N PHE A 397 20.44 -12.67 5.56
CA PHE A 397 19.53 -12.62 4.44
C PHE A 397 18.98 -14.02 4.15
N LYS A 398 17.69 -14.07 3.86
CA LYS A 398 16.90 -15.28 3.63
C LYS A 398 16.25 -15.19 2.25
N VAL A 399 15.94 -16.32 1.65
CA VAL A 399 15.16 -16.40 0.41
C VAL A 399 13.89 -17.17 0.73
N GLN A 400 12.76 -16.51 0.50
CA GLN A 400 11.43 -17.09 0.57
C GLN A 400 11.06 -17.58 -0.84
N PRO A 401 11.12 -18.89 -1.12
CA PRO A 401 11.00 -19.41 -2.47
C PRO A 401 9.58 -19.18 -3.02
N THR A 402 9.49 -18.56 -4.19
CA THR A 402 8.21 -18.36 -4.91
C THR A 402 7.92 -19.48 -5.91
N VAL A 403 8.93 -20.34 -6.13
CA VAL A 403 8.84 -21.58 -6.89
C VAL A 403 9.51 -22.68 -6.08
N THR A 404 9.02 -23.92 -6.18
CA THR A 404 9.62 -25.05 -5.47
C THR A 404 11.08 -25.23 -5.89
N PRO A 405 12.06 -25.11 -4.98
CA PRO A 405 13.46 -25.30 -5.31
C PRO A 405 13.75 -26.73 -5.74
N VAL A 406 14.59 -26.90 -6.76
CA VAL A 406 14.99 -28.22 -7.27
C VAL A 406 16.45 -28.47 -6.90
N PHE A 407 16.68 -29.47 -6.05
CA PHE A 407 18.02 -29.88 -5.64
C PHE A 407 18.55 -31.02 -6.50
N SER A 408 19.86 -31.00 -6.76
CA SER A 408 20.58 -32.10 -7.38
C SER A 408 21.67 -32.60 -6.44
N HIS A 409 21.72 -33.91 -6.22
CA HIS A 409 22.81 -34.50 -5.45
C HIS A 409 24.14 -34.36 -6.18
N GLN A 410 25.19 -34.04 -5.44
CA GLN A 410 26.53 -34.35 -5.94
C GLN A 410 26.64 -35.86 -6.07
N ARG A 411 26.78 -36.35 -7.32
CA ARG A 411 27.09 -37.77 -7.57
C ARG A 411 28.26 -38.15 -6.67
N ALA A 412 28.09 -39.21 -5.88
CA ALA A 412 29.23 -39.88 -5.29
C ALA A 412 30.21 -40.17 -6.44
N LEU A 413 31.44 -39.65 -6.34
CA LEU A 413 32.54 -40.20 -7.11
C LEU A 413 32.45 -41.71 -6.91
N ALA A 414 32.28 -42.47 -7.98
CA ALA A 414 32.28 -43.92 -7.87
C ALA A 414 33.56 -44.29 -7.14
N CYS A 415 33.45 -44.73 -5.88
CA CYS A 415 34.58 -45.36 -5.22
C CYS A 415 34.87 -46.60 -6.04
N THR A 416 35.86 -46.52 -6.92
CA THR A 416 36.52 -47.71 -7.44
C THR A 416 36.87 -48.54 -6.21
N PRO A 417 36.33 -49.76 -6.05
CA PRO A 417 36.57 -50.53 -4.84
C PRO A 417 38.08 -50.67 -4.66
N CYS A 418 38.62 -50.17 -3.56
CA CYS A 418 39.97 -50.53 -3.13
C CYS A 418 39.96 -52.05 -2.98
N GLY A 419 40.57 -52.75 -3.94
CA GLY A 419 40.63 -54.20 -3.97
C GLY A 419 41.15 -54.72 -2.64
N LYS A 420 40.26 -55.36 -1.87
CA LYS A 420 40.68 -56.12 -0.68
C LYS A 420 41.55 -57.26 -1.19
N ARG A 421 42.87 -57.18 -0.96
CA ARG A 421 43.73 -58.36 -1.00
C ARG A 421 43.17 -59.35 0.02
N GLN A 422 42.48 -60.39 -0.45
CA GLN A 422 42.04 -61.48 0.40
C GLN A 422 43.28 -62.18 0.97
N ARG A 423 43.45 -62.11 2.29
CA ARG A 423 44.29 -63.06 3.02
C ARG A 423 43.49 -64.35 3.16
N GLU A 424 43.62 -65.25 2.19
CA GLU A 424 43.17 -66.63 2.37
C GLU A 424 44.11 -67.35 3.34
N GLY A 425 43.54 -67.76 4.47
CA GLY A 425 44.21 -68.57 5.47
C GLY A 425 44.46 -69.97 4.94
N ARG A 426 45.75 -70.34 4.85
CA ARG A 426 46.17 -71.74 4.71
C ARG A 426 46.08 -72.41 6.09
N GLN A 427 44.95 -73.04 6.38
CA GLN A 427 44.87 -74.08 7.40
C GLN A 427 44.36 -75.38 6.78
N ARG A 428 45.09 -76.45 7.08
CA ARG A 428 44.89 -77.86 6.73
C ARG A 428 45.48 -78.30 5.39
N GLN A 429 46.75 -78.69 5.45
CA GLN A 429 47.07 -80.10 5.21
C GLN A 429 48.21 -80.53 6.11
N ARG A 430 47.96 -81.64 6.79
CA ARG A 430 48.79 -82.34 7.78
C ARG A 430 49.47 -83.47 7.00
N ALA A 431 50.78 -83.68 7.21
CA ALA A 431 51.48 -84.98 7.23
C ALA A 431 52.90 -84.90 6.63
N GLU A 432 53.83 -85.58 7.32
CA GLU A 432 55.18 -86.01 6.88
C GLU A 432 56.25 -84.89 6.78
N LEU A 433 57.49 -85.03 7.24
CA LEU A 433 58.26 -86.15 7.78
C LEU A 433 59.45 -85.59 8.60
N LEU A 434 59.87 -86.39 9.57
CA LEU A 434 61.05 -86.38 10.41
C LEU A 434 62.41 -86.03 9.75
N HIS A 435 63.26 -85.38 10.56
CA HIS A 435 64.71 -85.59 10.77
C HIS A 435 65.79 -85.07 9.79
N HIS A 436 66.93 -84.77 10.44
CA HIS A 436 68.30 -84.53 9.96
C HIS A 436 68.67 -83.11 9.49
N LEU A 437 69.47 -82.34 10.26
CA LEU A 437 70.90 -82.41 10.63
C LEU A 437 71.80 -81.59 9.67
N TYR A 438 72.45 -80.57 10.25
CA TYR A 438 73.82 -80.08 10.02
C TYR A 438 74.39 -80.00 8.58
N GLN A 439 74.85 -78.81 8.17
CA GLN A 439 76.28 -78.47 7.96
C GLN A 439 76.47 -77.05 7.36
N ARG A 440 77.40 -76.26 7.94
CA ARG A 440 78.11 -75.09 7.32
C ARG A 440 79.28 -75.62 6.41
N PRO A 441 80.24 -74.86 5.80
CA PRO A 441 80.55 -73.39 5.82
C PRO A 441 81.10 -72.75 4.49
N GLY A 442 81.46 -71.45 4.55
CA GLY A 442 82.48 -70.77 3.70
C GLY A 442 81.90 -69.84 2.62
N CYS A 443 82.37 -68.61 2.37
CA CYS A 443 83.72 -68.04 2.50
C CYS A 443 83.74 -66.50 2.62
N LEU A 444 84.68 -66.02 3.46
CA LEU A 444 85.66 -64.91 3.33
C LEU A 444 85.25 -63.44 3.03
N GLY A 445 85.64 -62.54 3.95
CA GLY A 445 85.82 -61.08 3.79
C GLY A 445 87.11 -60.70 3.03
N PRO A 446 87.66 -59.46 3.11
CA PRO A 446 87.94 -58.67 4.34
C PRO A 446 87.46 -57.18 4.30
N HIS A 447 87.10 -56.54 5.43
CA HIS A 447 87.91 -55.67 6.33
C HIS A 447 88.54 -54.41 5.68
N ARG A 448 88.01 -53.17 5.92
CA ARG A 448 88.31 -52.17 7.00
C ARG A 448 89.53 -51.24 6.67
N PRO A 449 89.83 -50.13 7.39
CA PRO A 449 89.01 -49.11 8.10
C PRO A 449 89.61 -47.65 8.03
N GLY A 450 88.98 -46.67 8.71
CA GLY A 450 89.66 -45.50 9.34
C GLY A 450 88.89 -44.18 9.16
N LEU A 451 88.25 -43.55 10.17
CA LEU A 451 88.69 -42.88 11.42
C LEU A 451 89.13 -41.40 11.27
N HIS A 452 88.48 -40.55 12.09
CA HIS A 452 88.89 -39.22 12.62
C HIS A 452 88.85 -38.01 11.64
N HIS A 453 88.55 -36.75 12.01
CA HIS A 453 88.36 -36.05 13.28
C HIS A 453 87.73 -34.64 13.05
N ARG A 454 87.02 -34.12 14.06
CA ARG A 454 86.93 -32.71 14.56
C ARG A 454 86.59 -31.51 13.62
N GLN A 455 85.43 -30.89 13.90
CA GLN A 455 85.13 -29.47 14.27
C GLN A 455 86.10 -28.31 13.91
N PRO A 456 85.71 -27.02 14.05
CA PRO A 456 84.47 -26.30 13.69
C PRO A 456 84.82 -24.95 12.98
N HIS A 457 83.85 -24.16 12.47
CA HIS A 457 83.99 -22.70 12.44
C HIS A 457 82.65 -21.98 12.24
N GLN A 458 82.66 -20.75 12.75
CA GLN A 458 81.59 -19.86 13.17
C GLN A 458 81.45 -18.67 12.19
N ARG A 459 80.34 -17.93 12.30
CA ARG A 459 80.02 -16.58 11.76
C ARG A 459 79.42 -16.59 10.34
N ARG A 460 78.37 -15.84 10.04
CA ARG A 460 77.93 -14.53 10.55
C ARG A 460 76.42 -14.39 10.46
#